data_AF-A0A8T4KBT9-F1
#
_entry.id   AF-A0A8T4KBT9-F1
#
_cell.length_a   1.000
_cell.length_b   1.000
_cell.length_c   1.000
_cell.angle_alpha   90.00
_cell.angle_beta   90.00
_cell.angle_gamma   90.00
#
_symmetry.space_group_name_H-M   'P 1'
#
loop_
_entity.id
_entity.type
_entity.pdbx_description
1 polymer ?
#
loop_
_entity_poly.entity_id
_entity_poly.type
_entity_poly.pdbx_seq_one_letter_code
_entity_poly.pdbx_strand_id
1 'polypeptide(L)' 'MFEEKIKKCLRRRSMTIEEVSKELDISRATASKYLLVLETKNQIKRRDIGKAKLFFLKS' A
#
# COMPACT_ATOMS: atom_id res chain seq x y z
N MET A 1 -1.59 14.14 -3.24
CA MET A 1 -0.51 13.35 -2.63
C MET A 1 -0.78 11.86 -2.83
N PHE A 2 0.25 11.03 -2.97
CA PHE A 2 0.10 9.58 -3.22
C PHE A 2 -0.50 8.80 -2.05
N GLU A 3 -0.33 9.27 -0.81
CA GLU A 3 -0.90 8.66 0.39
C GLU A 3 -2.42 8.44 0.29
N GLU A 4 -3.17 9.49 -0.07
CA GLU A 4 -4.64 9.41 -0.21
C GLU A 4 -5.08 8.51 -1.37
N LYS A 5 -4.31 8.49 -2.46
CA LYS A 5 -4.56 7.57 -3.58
C LYS A 5 -4.39 6.12 -3.13
N ILE A 6 -3.30 5.81 -2.42
CA ILE A 6 -3.04 4.47 -1.88
C ILE A 6 -4.15 4.04 -0.91
N LYS A 7 -4.58 4.92 0.01
CA LYS A 7 -5.72 4.63 0.88
C LYS A 7 -6.99 4.30 0.09
N LYS A 8 -7.29 5.05 -0.97
CA LYS A 8 -8.44 4.80 -1.84
C LYS A 8 -8.35 3.44 -2.54
N CYS A 9 -7.15 3.04 -2.98
CA CYS A 9 -6.91 1.71 -3.53
C CYS A 9 -7.13 0.62 -2.46
N LEU A 10 -6.57 0.80 -1.26
CA LEU A 10 -6.68 -0.14 -0.15
C LEU A 10 -8.09 -0.23 0.45
N ARG A 11 -8.94 0.80 0.27
CA ARG A 11 -10.37 0.75 0.61
C ARG A 11 -11.15 -0.24 -0.25
N ARG A 12 -10.75 -0.41 -1.51
CA ARG A 12 -11.44 -1.30 -2.45
C ARG A 12 -11.08 -2.75 -2.20
N ARG A 13 -9.79 -3.02 -1.98
CA ARG A 13 -9.24 -4.34 -1.67
C ARG A 13 -7.86 -4.20 -1.06
N SER A 14 -7.41 -5.23 -0.36
CA SER A 14 -6.00 -5.34 0.00
C SER A 14 -5.14 -5.47 -1.26
N MET A 15 -3.94 -4.87 -1.22
CA MET A 15 -3.04 -4.83 -2.36
C MET A 15 -1.59 -4.98 -1.93
N THR A 16 -0.80 -5.60 -2.79
CA THR A 16 0.65 -5.68 -2.67
C THR A 16 1.34 -4.43 -3.20
N ILE A 17 2.64 -4.27 -2.93
CA ILE A 17 3.43 -3.16 -3.48
C ILE A 17 3.38 -3.14 -5.02
N GLU A 18 3.42 -4.31 -5.65
CA GLU A 18 3.34 -4.43 -7.11
C GLU A 18 1.98 -3.98 -7.65
N GLU A 19 0.89 -4.37 -6.98
CA GLU A 19 -0.46 -3.97 -7.38
C GLU A 19 -0.67 -2.47 -7.19
N VAL A 20 -0.22 -1.90 -6.06
CA VAL A 20 -0.28 -0.44 -5.83
C VAL A 20 0.55 0.32 -6.86
N SER A 21 1.73 -0.20 -7.21
CA SER A 21 2.61 0.36 -8.22
C SER A 21 1.94 0.39 -9.60
N LYS A 22 1.28 -0.72 -10.00
CA LYS A 22 0.55 -0.82 -11.26
C LYS A 22 -0.71 0.06 -11.30
N GLU A 23 -1.49 0.06 -10.21
CA GLU A 23 -2.75 0.81 -10.12
C GLU A 23 -2.53 2.33 -10.17
N LEU A 24 -1.41 2.80 -9.61
CA LEU A 24 -1.09 4.23 -9.55
C LEU A 24 -0.09 4.69 -10.60
N ASP A 25 0.38 3.78 -11.46
CA ASP A 25 1.44 3.99 -12.46
C ASP A 25 2.67 4.67 -11.86
N ILE A 26 3.17 4.13 -10.75
CA ILE A 26 4.36 4.63 -10.04
C ILE A 26 5.39 3.53 -9.86
N SER A 27 6.65 3.91 -9.64
CA SER A 27 7.70 2.95 -9.32
C SER A 27 7.37 2.18 -8.04
N ARG A 28 7.79 0.91 -7.97
CA ARG A 28 7.67 0.09 -6.76
C ARG A 28 8.34 0.73 -5.55
N ALA A 29 9.47 1.40 -5.75
CA ALA A 29 10.18 2.11 -4.69
C ALA A 29 9.31 3.26 -4.13
N THR A 30 8.67 4.03 -5.01
CA THR A 30 7.74 5.09 -4.62
C THR A 30 6.55 4.52 -3.84
N ALA A 31 5.91 3.46 -4.37
CA ALA A 31 4.79 2.79 -3.69
C ALA A 31 5.21 2.26 -2.30
N SER A 32 6.36 1.59 -2.22
CA SER A 32 6.91 1.06 -0.96
C SER A 32 7.18 2.17 0.05
N LYS A 33 7.74 3.32 -0.39
CA LYS A 33 8.02 4.46 0.47
C LYS A 33 6.73 5.02 1.08
N TYR A 34 5.69 5.23 0.27
CA TYR A 34 4.43 5.76 0.77
C TYR A 34 3.64 4.75 1.61
N LEU A 35 3.67 3.46 1.27
CA LEU A 35 3.09 2.40 2.12
C LEU A 35 3.77 2.36 3.48
N LEU A 36 5.09 2.47 3.54
CA LEU A 36 5.83 2.54 4.81
C LEU A 36 5.41 3.76 5.64
N VAL A 37 5.27 4.94 5.02
CA VAL A 37 4.79 6.16 5.71
C VAL A 37 3.38 5.96 6.29
N LEU A 38 2.48 5.29 5.57
CA LEU A 38 1.14 4.99 6.06
C LEU A 38 1.15 3.94 7.18
N GLU A 39 2.06 2.96 7.11
CA GLU A 39 2.26 1.93 8.14
C GLU A 39 2.80 2.56 9.43
N THR A 40 3.79 3.46 9.35
CA THR A 40 4.34 4.18 10.51
C THR A 40 3.33 5.15 11.12
N LYS A 41 2.46 5.75 10.30
CA LYS A 41 1.29 6.52 10.77
C LYS A 41 0.18 5.65 11.35
N ASN A 42 0.36 4.32 11.38
CA ASN A 42 -0.60 3.34 11.89
C ASN A 42 -1.97 3.38 11.17
N GLN A 43 -1.98 3.81 9.89
CA GLN A 43 -3.18 3.94 9.05
C GLN A 43 -3.43 2.71 8.17
N ILE A 44 -2.42 1.88 7.97
CA ILE A 44 -2.52 0.61 7.25
C ILE A 44 -1.87 -0.50 8.07
N LYS A 45 -2.27 -1.74 7.82
CA LYS A 45 -1.60 -2.94 8.34
C LYS A 45 -0.95 -3.70 7.19
N ARG A 46 0.09 -4.45 7.51
CA ARG A 46 0.76 -5.37 6.59
C ARG A 46 0.57 -6.80 7.06
N ARG A 47 0.42 -7.72 6.12
CA ARG A 47 0.55 -9.17 6.31
C ARG A 47 1.52 -9.71 5.29
N ASP A 48 2.43 -10.58 5.73
CA ASP A 48 3.31 -11.28 4.83
C ASP A 48 2.57 -12.50 4.24
N ILE A 49 2.56 -12.62 2.91
CA ILE A 49 1.95 -13.72 2.16
C ILE A 49 3.04 -14.33 1.27
N GLY A 50 3.69 -15.37 1.79
CA GLY A 50 4.86 -15.95 1.16
C GLY A 50 5.97 -14.91 0.99
N LYS A 51 6.37 -14.65 -0.26
CA LYS A 51 7.40 -13.65 -0.60
C LYS A 51 6.86 -12.22 -0.75
N ALA A 52 5.54 -12.04 -0.76
CA ALA A 52 4.89 -10.75 -0.98
C ALA A 52 4.36 -10.14 0.33
N LYS A 53 4.27 -8.81 0.35
CA LYS A 53 3.67 -8.04 1.45
C LYS A 53 2.31 -7.55 1.00
N LEU A 54 1.25 -7.99 1.67
CA LEU A 54 -0.12 -7.54 1.41
C LEU A 54 -0.52 -6.47 2.43
N PHE A 55 -1.03 -5.35 1.94
CA PHE A 55 -1.40 -4.20 2.76
C PHE A 55 -2.92 -4.07 2.87
N PHE A 56 -3.39 -3.62 4.03
CA PHE A 56 -4.80 -3.45 4.37
C PHE A 56 -5.00 -2.06 4.96
N LEU A 57 -6.09 -1.40 4.61
CA LEU A 57 -6.47 -0.20 5.35
C LEU A 57 -6.86 -0.58 6.78
N LYS A 58 -6.35 0.17 7.75
CA LYS A 58 -6.80 0.03 9.14
C LYS A 58 -8.09 0.84 9.29
N SER A 59 -9.20 0.16 9.58
CA SER A 59 -10.46 0.79 9.96
C SER A 59 -10.36 1.45 11.33
#